data_AF-A0A6V6YQZ1-F1
#
_entry.id   AF-A0A6V6YQZ1-F1
#
_cell.length_a   1.000
_cell.length_b   1.000
_cell.length_c   1.000
_cell.angle_alpha   90.00
_cell.angle_beta   90.00
_cell.angle_gamma   90.00
#
_symmetry.space_group_name_H-M   'P 1'
#
loop_
_entity.id
_entity.type
_entity.pdbx_description
1 polymer ?
#
loop_
_entity_poly.entity_id
_entity_poly.type
_entity_poly.pdbx_seq_one_letter_code
_entity_poly.pdbx_strand_id
1 'polypeptide(L)' 'MAKIVLESWREGIKGVSFVKLQKEILGIDLKEGKTNFDNLLEDIQIILEIDNENLAKYFLKEADKLGINCKFIK' A
#
# COMPACT_ATOMS: atom_id res chain seq x y z
N MET A 1 11.49 12.37 0.16
CA MET A 1 10.11 12.14 -0.29
C MET A 1 10.13 11.08 -1.36
N ALA A 2 9.60 9.91 -1.06
CA ALA A 2 9.44 8.79 -1.97
C ALA A 2 7.95 8.64 -2.30
N LYS A 3 7.64 8.20 -3.52
CA LYS A 3 6.26 7.90 -3.92
C LYS A 3 6.11 6.41 -4.16
N ILE A 4 5.06 5.82 -3.61
CA ILE A 4 4.66 4.45 -3.91
C ILE A 4 3.33 4.51 -4.64
N VAL A 5 3.28 3.87 -5.80
CA VAL A 5 2.05 3.68 -6.56
C VAL A 5 1.57 2.25 -6.34
N LEU A 6 0.36 2.11 -5.82
CA LEU A 6 -0.36 0.85 -5.76
C LEU A 6 -1.22 0.78 -7.02
N GLU A 7 -0.90 -0.15 -7.90
CA GLU A 7 -1.48 -0.19 -9.25
C GLU A 7 -2.64 -1.16 -9.36
N SER A 8 -2.55 -2.32 -8.69
CA SER A 8 -3.54 -3.39 -8.76
C SER A 8 -3.25 -4.44 -7.68
N TRP A 9 -4.01 -5.53 -7.70
CA TRP A 9 -3.88 -6.67 -6.79
C TRP A 9 -3.75 -7.99 -7.54
N ARG A 10 -3.40 -9.05 -6.83
CA ARG A 10 -3.27 -10.43 -7.33
C ARG A 10 -4.18 -11.38 -6.56
N GLU A 11 -4.55 -12.50 -7.18
CA GLU A 11 -5.33 -13.55 -6.52
C GLU A 11 -4.67 -14.00 -5.21
N GLY A 12 -5.47 -14.22 -4.17
CA GLY A 12 -4.98 -14.53 -2.82
C GLY A 12 -4.54 -13.31 -2.00
N ILE A 13 -4.93 -12.09 -2.42
CA ILE A 13 -4.65 -10.85 -1.70
C ILE A 13 -5.08 -10.91 -0.22
N LYS A 14 -4.19 -10.47 0.66
CA LYS A 14 -4.43 -10.41 2.10
C LYS A 14 -4.90 -9.02 2.52
N GLY A 15 -6.10 -8.63 2.09
CA GLY A 15 -6.65 -7.28 2.28
C GLY A 15 -6.61 -6.77 3.73
N VAL A 16 -7.04 -7.58 4.70
CA VAL A 16 -7.00 -7.20 6.12
C VAL A 16 -5.56 -6.93 6.60
N SER A 17 -4.60 -7.76 6.17
CA SER A 17 -3.18 -7.55 6.49
C SER A 17 -2.63 -6.30 5.82
N PHE A 18 -3.09 -5.98 4.60
CA PHE A 18 -2.67 -4.79 3.88
C PHE A 18 -3.17 -3.50 4.57
N VAL A 19 -4.42 -3.48 5.03
CA VAL A 19 -4.95 -2.36 5.83
C VAL A 19 -4.14 -2.18 7.12
N LYS A 20 -3.79 -3.27 7.81
CA LYS A 20 -2.94 -3.22 9.00
C LYS A 20 -1.54 -2.69 8.70
N LEU A 21 -0.93 -3.13 7.61
CA LEU A 21 0.39 -2.66 7.17
C LEU A 21 0.42 -1.14 6.97
N GLN A 22 -0.62 -0.58 6.32
CA GLN A 22 -0.75 0.88 6.15
C GLN A 22 -0.78 1.60 7.50
N LYS A 23 -1.52 1.07 8.48
CA LYS A 23 -1.56 1.64 9.83
C LYS A 23 -0.24 1.53 10.58
N GLU A 24 0.35 0.35 10.60
CA GLU A 24 1.54 0.07 11.42
C GLU A 24 2.79 0.76 10.89
N ILE A 25 2.92 0.87 9.56
CA ILE A 25 4.11 1.42 8.92
C ILE A 25 3.95 2.89 8.55
N LEU A 26 2.79 3.29 8.06
CA LEU A 26 2.55 4.65 7.55
C LEU A 26 1.73 5.51 8.52
N GLY A 27 1.19 4.93 9.60
CA GLY A 27 0.35 5.65 10.55
C GLY A 27 -1.04 5.99 10.01
N ILE A 28 -1.42 5.46 8.84
CA ILE A 28 -2.72 5.68 8.21
C ILE A 28 -3.82 5.07 9.09
N ASP A 29 -4.94 5.76 9.25
CA ASP A 29 -6.03 5.24 10.06
C ASP A 29 -6.71 4.02 9.40
N LEU A 30 -7.42 3.19 10.18
CA LEU A 30 -8.01 1.96 9.64
C LEU A 30 -9.11 2.22 8.60
N LYS A 31 -9.84 3.33 8.71
CA LYS A 31 -10.88 3.72 7.77
C LYS A 31 -10.24 4.17 6.46
N GLU A 32 -9.24 5.04 6.50
CA GLU A 32 -8.50 5.47 5.32
C GLU A 32 -7.78 4.28 4.65
N GLY A 33 -7.12 3.42 5.44
CA GLY A 33 -6.49 2.22 4.92
C GLY A 33 -7.48 1.24 4.27
N LYS A 34 -8.70 1.14 4.80
CA LYS A 34 -9.78 0.36 4.18
C LYS A 34 -10.26 1.02 2.88
N THR A 35 -10.49 2.33 2.86
CA THR A 35 -10.86 3.06 1.64
C THR A 35 -9.81 2.86 0.55
N ASN A 36 -8.52 2.90 0.90
CA ASN A 36 -7.45 2.58 -0.01
C ASN A 36 -7.59 1.15 -0.55
N PHE A 37 -7.78 0.16 0.33
CA PHE A 37 -7.96 -1.21 -0.14
C PHE A 37 -9.19 -1.38 -1.05
N ASP A 38 -10.33 -0.78 -0.69
CA ASP A 38 -11.55 -0.82 -1.50
C ASP A 38 -11.32 -0.18 -2.89
N ASN A 39 -10.66 0.98 -2.95
CA ASN A 39 -10.28 1.65 -4.20
C ASN A 39 -9.42 0.73 -5.08
N LEU A 40 -8.45 0.01 -4.49
CA LEU A 40 -7.60 -0.90 -5.24
C LEU A 40 -8.40 -2.08 -5.83
N LEU A 41 -9.46 -2.55 -5.16
CA LEU A 41 -10.36 -3.58 -5.68
C LEU A 41 -11.22 -3.08 -6.84
N GLU A 42 -11.47 -1.77 -6.92
CA GLU A 42 -12.14 -1.09 -8.02
C GLU A 42 -11.17 -0.63 -9.13
N ASP A 43 -9.94 -1.18 -9.13
CA ASP A 43 -8.86 -0.83 -10.07
C ASP A 43 -8.46 0.66 -10.04
N ILE A 44 -8.75 1.34 -8.93
CA ILE A 44 -8.33 2.73 -8.69
C ILE A 44 -6.93 2.73 -8.09
N GLN A 45 -6.00 3.38 -8.78
CA GLN A 45 -4.62 3.51 -8.32
C GLN A 45 -4.49 4.44 -7.12
N ILE A 46 -3.53 4.14 -6.26
CA ILE A 46 -3.31 4.88 -5.01
C ILE A 46 -1.86 5.33 -4.96
N ILE A 47 -1.66 6.60 -4.68
CA ILE A 47 -0.34 7.20 -4.56
C ILE A 47 -0.11 7.51 -3.08
N LEU A 48 0.91 6.88 -2.51
CA LEU A 48 1.34 7.13 -1.14
C LEU A 48 2.64 7.93 -1.17
N GLU A 49 2.62 9.10 -0.55
CA GLU A 49 3.81 9.93 -0.37
C GLU A 49 4.41 9.66 1.01
N ILE A 50 5.68 9.25 1.03
CA ILE A 50 6.37 8.81 2.25
C ILE A 50 7.68 9.56 2.35
N ASP A 51 7.89 10.28 3.44
CA ASP A 51 9.09 11.11 3.61
C ASP A 51 10.38 10.29 3.69
N ASN A 52 10.30 9.16 4.37
CA ASN A 52 11.43 8.27 4.63
C ASN A 52 11.55 7.17 3.55
N GLU A 53 12.61 7.24 2.75
CA GLU A 53 12.87 6.28 1.66
C GLU A 53 13.04 4.83 2.17
N ASN A 54 13.67 4.62 3.32
CA ASN A 54 13.84 3.28 3.88
C ASN A 54 12.49 2.68 4.30
N LEU A 55 11.63 3.50 4.90
CA LEU A 55 10.27 3.12 5.26
C LEU A 55 9.43 2.78 4.01
N ALA A 56 9.56 3.60 2.95
CA ALA A 56 8.89 3.37 1.68
C ALA A 56 9.33 2.04 1.03
N LYS A 57 10.63 1.76 0.98
CA LYS A 57 11.16 0.49 0.46
C LYS A 57 10.69 -0.71 1.29
N TYR A 58 10.64 -0.56 2.61
CA TYR A 58 10.12 -1.60 3.49
C TYR A 58 8.64 -1.87 3.22
N PHE A 59 7.81 -0.82 3.18
CA PHE A 59 6.39 -0.93 2.87
C PHE A 59 6.14 -1.59 1.51
N LEU A 60 6.86 -1.17 0.47
CA LEU A 60 6.77 -1.75 -0.88
C LEU A 60 6.97 -3.26 -0.86
N LYS A 61 8.02 -3.73 -0.17
CA LYS A 61 8.35 -5.15 -0.07
C LYS A 61 7.27 -5.94 0.68
N GLU A 62 6.73 -5.40 1.76
CA GLU A 62 5.68 -6.07 2.52
C GLU A 62 4.35 -6.05 1.77
N ALA A 63 3.99 -4.95 1.12
CA ALA A 63 2.78 -4.85 0.30
C ALA A 63 2.79 -5.86 -0.86
N ASP A 64 3.94 -6.02 -1.55
CA ASP A 64 4.08 -7.02 -2.60
C ASP A 64 3.83 -8.45 -2.10
N LYS A 65 4.37 -8.82 -0.94
CA LYS A 65 4.11 -10.14 -0.31
C LYS A 65 2.63 -10.38 0.03
N LEU A 66 1.85 -9.32 0.22
CA LEU A 66 0.42 -9.39 0.50
C LEU A 66 -0.45 -9.49 -0.76
N GLY A 67 0.17 -9.51 -1.95
CA GLY A 67 -0.52 -9.61 -3.22
C GLY A 67 -0.88 -8.25 -3.84
N ILE A 68 -0.21 -7.17 -3.42
CA ILE A 68 -0.40 -5.83 -4.00
C ILE A 68 0.66 -5.60 -5.07
N ASN A 69 0.26 -5.26 -6.29
CA ASN A 69 1.19 -4.80 -7.31
C ASN A 69 1.51 -3.33 -7.03
N CYS A 70 2.76 -3.05 -6.65
CA CYS A 70 3.19 -1.71 -6.27
C CYS A 70 4.53 -1.36 -6.89
N LYS A 71 4.75 -0.07 -7.15
CA LYS A 71 5.97 0.48 -7.73
C LYS A 71 6.48 1.65 -6.91
N PHE A 72 7.80 1.73 -6.82
CA PHE A 72 8.50 2.87 -6.24
C PHE A 72 8.80 3.89 -7.33
N ILE A 73 8.44 5.15 -7.09
CA ILE A 73 8.77 6.29 -7.94
C ILE A 73 9.63 7.25 -7.11
N LYS A 74 10.79 7.59 -7.67
CA LYS A 74 11.75 8.52 -7.07
C LYS A 74 11.45 9.96 -7.49
#